data_AF-A0A1W1Z5U1-F1
#
_entry.id   AF-A0A1W1Z5U1-F1
#
_cell.length_a   1.000
_cell.length_b   1.000
_cell.length_c   1.000
_cell.angle_alpha   90.00
_cell.angle_beta   90.00
_cell.angle_gamma   90.00
#
_symmetry.space_group_name_H-M   'P 1'
#
loop_
_entity.id
_entity.type
_entity.pdbx_description
1 polymer ?
#
loop_
_entity_poly.entity_id
_entity_poly.type
_entity_poly.pdbx_seq_one_letter_code
_entity_poly.pdbx_strand_id
1 'polypeptide(L)'
;MDIDPYRSSGPEQIRFSRTVVNLYRFIDWVLILPEALEEIFLEELKAYEKEKNMPYITSAERIGRKKGEEKKLLSFVRRAHEQGISVSTIAKIVQLDISMVESILNNEDINIPLHLLDSTDTL
;
A
#
# COMPACT_ATOMS: atom_id res chain seq x y z
N MET A 1 41.59 39.64 -3.42
CA MET A 1 40.98 38.69 -4.37
C MET A 1 40.46 37.57 -3.50
N ASP A 2 39.26 37.78 -2.96
CA ASP A 2 38.64 36.88 -1.99
C ASP A 2 37.57 36.09 -2.73
N ILE A 3 37.83 34.80 -2.89
CA ILE A 3 36.92 33.86 -3.52
C ILE A 3 36.10 33.24 -2.39
N ASP A 4 34.83 33.63 -2.27
CA ASP A 4 33.89 33.07 -1.30
C ASP A 4 33.54 31.61 -1.70
N PRO A 5 33.84 30.60 -0.87
CA PRO A 5 33.65 29.20 -1.21
C PRO A 5 32.22 28.68 -0.99
N TYR A 6 31.26 29.52 -0.56
CA TYR A 6 29.89 29.09 -0.24
C TYR A 6 28.80 29.65 -1.16
N ARG A 7 29.13 30.03 -2.40
CA ARG A 7 28.09 30.32 -3.42
C ARG A 7 27.63 29.06 -4.14
N SER A 8 27.04 28.13 -3.40
CA SER A 8 26.20 27.01 -3.91
C SER A 8 25.50 26.43 -2.67
N SER A 9 24.24 26.73 -2.40
CA SER A 9 23.12 25.96 -2.95
C SER A 9 21.82 26.68 -2.62
N GLY A 10 21.11 27.22 -3.62
CA GLY A 10 19.68 27.51 -3.47
C GLY A 10 18.89 26.19 -3.49
N PRO A 11 17.63 26.16 -3.02
CA PRO A 11 16.83 24.94 -3.11
C PRO A 11 16.72 24.52 -4.58
N GLU A 12 17.20 23.32 -4.91
CA GLU A 12 17.04 22.73 -6.23
C GLU A 12 15.55 22.64 -6.54
N GLN A 13 15.05 23.58 -7.34
CA GLN A 13 13.70 23.48 -7.89
C GLN A 13 13.69 22.29 -8.84
N ILE A 14 13.08 21.18 -8.42
CA ILE A 14 12.87 20.01 -9.26
C ILE A 14 12.03 20.43 -10.46
N ARG A 15 12.70 20.69 -11.58
CA ARG A 15 12.06 21.06 -12.83
C ARG A 15 11.77 19.79 -13.61
N PHE A 16 10.55 19.29 -13.51
CA PHE A 16 10.11 18.18 -14.34
C PHE A 16 10.27 18.54 -15.82
N SER A 17 10.88 17.64 -16.59
CA SER A 17 11.02 17.84 -18.02
C SER A 17 9.64 17.93 -18.67
N ARG A 18 9.51 18.69 -19.75
CA ARG A 18 8.25 18.85 -20.49
C ARG A 18 7.66 17.48 -20.89
N THR A 19 8.53 16.51 -21.14
CA THR A 19 8.18 15.11 -21.43
C THR A 19 7.44 14.44 -20.27
N VAL A 20 7.90 14.62 -19.03
CA VAL A 20 7.27 14.01 -17.84
C VAL A 20 5.88 14.61 -17.62
N VAL A 21 5.72 15.92 -17.76
CA VAL A 21 4.41 16.60 -17.60
C VAL A 21 3.45 16.19 -18.72
N ASN A 22 3.94 16.08 -19.96
CA ASN A 22 3.11 15.64 -21.09
C ASN A 22 2.70 14.18 -20.96
N LEU A 23 3.58 13.31 -20.46
CA LEU A 23 3.27 11.91 -20.19
C LEU A 23 2.24 11.80 -19.07
N TYR A 24 2.40 12.54 -17.96
CA TYR A 24 1.43 12.55 -16.87
C TYR A 24 0.05 13.01 -17.35
N ARG A 25 -0.03 14.09 -18.14
CA ARG A 25 -1.29 14.58 -18.72
C ARG A 25 -1.90 13.60 -19.72
N PHE A 26 -1.07 12.88 -20.47
CA PHE A 26 -1.54 11.81 -21.36
C PHE A 26 -2.10 10.64 -20.57
N ILE A 27 -1.42 10.20 -19.50
CA ILE A 27 -1.90 9.16 -18.60
C ILE A 27 -3.22 9.61 -17.94
N ASP A 28 -3.28 10.82 -17.42
CA ASP A 28 -4.49 11.39 -16.79
C ASP A 28 -5.68 11.43 -17.78
N TRP A 29 -5.42 11.73 -19.05
CA TRP A 29 -6.45 11.69 -20.10
C TRP A 29 -6.83 10.26 -20.52
N VAL A 30 -5.88 9.32 -20.56
CA VAL A 30 -6.13 7.88 -20.80
C VAL A 30 -6.87 7.23 -19.62
N LEU A 31 -6.69 7.75 -18.40
CA LEU A 31 -7.38 7.31 -17.19
C LEU A 31 -8.83 7.83 -17.11
N ILE A 32 -9.20 8.87 -17.89
CA ILE A 32 -10.59 9.28 -18.08
C ILE A 32 -11.13 8.50 -19.26
N LEU A 33 -11.56 7.27 -18.98
CA LEU A 33 -12.21 6.43 -19.98
C LEU A 33 -13.60 7.03 -20.28
N PRO A 34 -13.92 7.39 -21.55
CA PRO A 34 -15.27 7.78 -21.91
C PRO A 34 -16.26 6.66 -21.53
N GLU A 35 -17.43 7.01 -21.02
CA GLU A 35 -18.43 6.06 -20.48
C GLU A 35 -18.70 4.85 -21.41
N ALA A 36 -18.82 5.10 -22.72
CA ALA A 36 -19.01 4.04 -23.71
C ALA A 36 -17.83 3.06 -23.83
N LEU A 37 -16.59 3.53 -23.63
CA LEU A 37 -15.40 2.68 -23.63
C LEU A 37 -15.19 1.99 -22.28
N GLU A 38 -15.67 2.59 -21.19
CA GLU A 38 -15.64 1.99 -19.85
C GLU A 38 -16.58 0.80 -19.77
N GLU A 39 -17.79 0.92 -20.31
CA GLU A 39 -18.72 -0.19 -20.43
C GLU A 39 -18.14 -1.36 -21.22
N ILE A 40 -17.55 -1.08 -22.40
CA ILE A 40 -16.91 -2.10 -23.25
C ILE A 40 -15.75 -2.78 -22.50
N PHE A 41 -14.88 -2.00 -21.86
CA PHE A 41 -13.76 -2.54 -21.10
C PHE A 41 -14.22 -3.41 -19.93
N LEU A 42 -15.24 -2.98 -19.18
CA LEU A 42 -15.78 -3.75 -18.05
C LEU A 42 -16.46 -5.04 -18.52
N GLU A 43 -17.13 -5.04 -19.68
CA GLU A 43 -17.71 -6.25 -20.27
C GLU A 43 -16.63 -7.23 -20.72
N GLU A 44 -15.58 -6.75 -21.40
CA GLU A 44 -14.44 -7.57 -21.82
C GLU A 44 -13.67 -8.13 -20.61
N LEU A 45 -13.48 -7.31 -19.58
CA LEU A 45 -12.82 -7.73 -18.35
C LEU A 45 -13.61 -8.84 -17.64
N LYS A 46 -14.93 -8.66 -17.47
CA LYS A 46 -15.81 -9.70 -16.89
C LYS A 46 -15.78 -11.00 -17.69
N ALA A 47 -15.78 -10.91 -19.02
CA ALA A 47 -15.68 -12.08 -19.89
C ALA A 47 -14.34 -12.80 -19.71
N TYR A 48 -13.24 -12.05 -19.65
CA TYR A 48 -11.90 -12.57 -19.41
C TYR A 48 -11.75 -13.22 -18.02
N GLU A 49 -12.25 -12.58 -16.96
CA GLU A 49 -12.24 -13.13 -15.60
C GLU A 49 -13.00 -14.46 -15.50
N LYS A 50 -14.15 -14.54 -16.19
CA LYS A 50 -14.99 -15.75 -16.26
C LYS A 50 -14.32 -16.87 -17.06
N GLU A 51 -13.62 -16.54 -18.13
CA GLU A 51 -12.85 -17.51 -18.93
C GLU A 51 -11.65 -18.05 -18.14
N LYS A 52 -10.98 -17.20 -17.36
CA LYS A 52 -9.77 -17.56 -16.61
C LYS A 52 -10.03 -18.06 -15.20
N ASN A 53 -11.26 -18.01 -14.69
CA ASN A 53 -11.60 -18.28 -13.28
C ASN A 53 -10.71 -17.51 -12.29
N MET A 54 -10.21 -16.34 -12.69
CA MET A 54 -9.34 -15.50 -11.87
C MET A 54 -9.90 -14.07 -11.88
N PRO A 55 -10.49 -13.61 -10.76
CA PRO A 55 -10.91 -12.22 -10.66
C PRO A 55 -9.69 -11.30 -10.76
N TYR A 56 -9.78 -10.26 -11.56
CA TYR A 56 -8.77 -9.22 -11.66
C TYR A 56 -8.87 -8.34 -10.42
N ILE A 57 -8.06 -8.65 -9.42
CA ILE A 57 -7.90 -7.77 -8.25
C ILE A 57 -7.16 -6.53 -8.71
N THR A 58 -7.84 -5.39 -8.75
CA THR A 58 -7.23 -4.11 -9.08
C THR A 58 -6.14 -3.75 -8.06
N SER A 59 -5.20 -2.90 -8.46
CA SER A 59 -4.18 -2.39 -7.52
C SER A 59 -4.81 -1.72 -6.29
N ALA A 60 -5.95 -1.04 -6.46
CA ALA A 60 -6.69 -0.40 -5.38
C ALA A 60 -7.28 -1.45 -4.41
N GLU A 61 -7.90 -2.51 -4.93
CA GLU A 61 -8.44 -3.60 -4.10
C GLU A 61 -7.35 -4.37 -3.37
N ARG A 62 -6.21 -4.63 -4.01
CA ARG A 62 -5.04 -5.25 -3.36
C ARG A 62 -4.50 -4.37 -2.22
N ILE A 63 -4.38 -3.06 -2.44
CA ILE A 63 -3.97 -2.11 -1.40
C ILE A 63 -5.01 -2.06 -0.28
N GLY A 64 -6.30 -2.06 -0.63
CA GLY A 64 -7.42 -2.09 0.32
C GLY A 64 -7.41 -3.34 1.19
N ARG A 65 -7.19 -4.52 0.59
CA ARG A 65 -7.05 -5.80 1.29
C ARG A 65 -5.89 -5.75 2.28
N LYS A 66 -4.71 -5.35 1.80
CA LYS A 66 -3.49 -5.22 2.63
C LYS A 66 -3.73 -4.29 3.83
N LYS A 67 -4.24 -3.08 3.59
CA LYS A 67 -4.58 -2.12 4.66
C LYS A 67 -5.63 -2.68 5.64
N GLY A 68 -6.60 -3.43 5.14
CA GLY A 68 -7.63 -4.06 5.96
C GLY A 68 -7.08 -5.12 6.91
N GLU A 69 -6.16 -5.95 6.42
CA GLU A 69 -5.46 -6.98 7.22
C GLU A 69 -4.52 -6.35 8.25
N GLU A 70 -3.74 -5.33 7.87
CA GLU A 70 -2.91 -4.55 8.79
C GLU A 70 -3.77 -3.96 9.93
N LYS A 71 -4.90 -3.33 9.60
CA LYS A 71 -5.81 -2.75 10.59
C LYS A 71 -6.40 -3.81 11.53
N LYS A 72 -6.75 -4.99 11.01
CA LYS A 72 -7.24 -6.11 11.83
C LYS A 72 -6.17 -6.55 12.83
N LEU A 73 -4.94 -6.76 12.38
CA LEU A 73 -3.81 -7.15 13.23
C LEU A 73 -3.56 -6.13 14.35
N LEU A 74 -3.45 -4.84 14.01
CA LEU A 74 -3.26 -3.76 14.98
C LEU A 74 -4.39 -3.74 16.03
N SER A 75 -5.64 -3.86 15.58
CA SER A 75 -6.80 -3.89 16.49
C SER A 75 -6.84 -5.13 17.37
N PHE A 76 -6.32 -6.27 16.91
CA PHE A 76 -6.22 -7.49 17.69
C PHE A 76 -5.19 -7.33 18.80
N VAL A 77 -3.97 -6.90 18.47
CA VAL A 77 -2.87 -6.70 19.43
C VAL A 77 -3.29 -5.77 20.57
N ARG A 78 -3.91 -4.63 20.25
CA ARG A 78 -4.35 -3.65 21.26
C ARG A 78 -5.41 -4.20 22.18
N ARG A 79 -6.47 -4.82 21.64
CA ARG A 79 -7.54 -5.41 22.45
C ARG A 79 -7.05 -6.56 23.32
N ALA A 80 -6.18 -7.41 22.79
CA ALA A 80 -5.60 -8.51 23.55
C ALA A 80 -4.78 -7.97 24.75
N HIS A 81 -3.99 -6.93 24.53
CA HIS A 81 -3.24 -6.27 25.59
C HIS A 81 -4.16 -5.61 26.62
N GLU A 82 -5.22 -4.90 26.19
CA GLU A 82 -6.24 -4.31 27.07
C GLU A 82 -6.97 -5.37 27.92
N GLN A 83 -7.14 -6.59 27.40
CA GLN A 83 -7.70 -7.73 28.12
C GLN A 83 -6.70 -8.41 29.09
N GLY A 84 -5.48 -7.87 29.23
CA GLY A 84 -4.46 -8.38 30.13
C GLY A 84 -3.70 -9.61 29.60
N ILE A 85 -3.81 -9.90 28.29
CA ILE A 85 -3.02 -10.97 27.67
C ILE A 85 -1.55 -10.52 27.58
N SER A 86 -0.63 -11.37 28.02
CA SER A 86 0.80 -11.03 27.99
C SER A 86 1.31 -10.80 26.56
N VAL A 87 2.21 -9.82 26.40
CA VAL A 87 2.84 -9.49 25.11
C VAL A 87 3.48 -10.72 24.46
N SER A 88 4.12 -11.58 25.25
CA SER A 88 4.74 -12.82 24.74
C SER A 88 3.73 -13.81 24.15
N THR A 89 2.51 -13.85 24.70
CA THR A 89 1.42 -14.68 24.19
C THR A 89 0.85 -14.08 22.91
N ILE A 90 0.66 -12.76 22.88
CA ILE A 90 0.19 -12.03 21.69
C ILE A 90 1.16 -12.27 20.52
N ALA A 91 2.46 -12.05 20.76
CA ALA A 91 3.55 -12.30 19.81
C ALA A 91 3.48 -13.69 19.17
N LYS A 92 3.27 -14.75 19.97
CA LYS A 92 3.12 -16.12 19.47
C LYS A 92 1.88 -16.31 18.59
N ILE A 93 0.75 -15.72 18.96
CA ILE A 93 -0.51 -15.84 18.21
C ILE A 93 -0.40 -15.18 16.84
N VAL A 94 0.17 -13.97 16.81
CA VAL A 94 0.31 -13.19 15.57
C VAL A 94 1.61 -13.48 14.83
N GLN A 95 2.42 -14.41 15.34
CA GLN A 95 3.73 -14.80 14.79
C GLN A 95 4.67 -13.62 14.56
N LEU A 96 4.71 -12.68 15.52
CA LEU A 96 5.61 -11.54 15.53
C LEU A 96 6.63 -11.64 16.65
N ASP A 97 7.75 -10.95 16.48
CA ASP A 97 8.68 -10.70 17.57
C ASP A 97 8.04 -9.81 18.63
N ILE A 98 8.43 -10.02 19.89
CA ILE A 98 7.94 -9.25 21.04
C ILE A 98 8.15 -7.74 20.83
N SER A 99 9.30 -7.34 20.29
CA SER A 99 9.62 -5.94 20.00
C SER A 99 8.64 -5.30 19.00
N MET A 100 8.19 -6.03 17.98
CA MET A 100 7.19 -5.51 17.04
C MET A 100 5.83 -5.33 17.72
N VAL A 101 5.43 -6.25 18.59
CA VAL A 101 4.19 -6.10 19.37
C VAL A 101 4.28 -4.88 20.29
N GLU A 102 5.42 -4.64 20.92
CA GLU A 102 5.66 -3.45 21.75
C GLU A 102 5.57 -2.17 20.92
N SER A 103 6.21 -2.11 19.75
CA SER A 103 6.08 -0.98 18.83
C SER A 103 4.61 -0.72 18.45
N ILE A 104 3.80 -1.79 18.21
CA ILE A 104 2.37 -1.65 17.85
C ILE A 104 1.58 -0.99 18.97
N LEU A 105 1.89 -1.36 20.22
CA LEU A 105 1.26 -0.81 21.42
C LEU A 105 1.74 0.62 21.68
N ASN A 106 3.00 0.93 21.36
CA ASN A 106 3.59 2.26 21.48
C ASN A 106 3.23 3.21 20.32
N ASN A 107 2.43 2.75 19.36
CA ASN A 107 1.97 3.56 18.23
C ASN A 107 3.11 4.04 17.30
N GLU A 108 4.20 3.28 17.22
CA GLU A 108 5.35 3.57 16.35
C GLU A 108 5.04 3.21 14.87
N ASP A 109 5.75 3.85 13.93
CA ASP A 109 5.65 3.52 12.50
C ASP A 109 6.28 2.15 12.24
N ILE A 110 5.44 1.13 12.00
CA ILE A 110 5.88 -0.25 11.85
C ILE A 110 5.58 -0.73 10.44
N ASN A 111 6.61 -1.24 9.77
CA ASN A 111 6.45 -1.96 8.52
C ASN A 111 6.06 -3.41 8.84
N ILE A 112 4.75 -3.71 8.83
CA ILE A 112 4.24 -5.06 9.11
C ILE A 112 4.76 -6.01 8.02
N PRO A 113 5.44 -7.12 8.38
CA PRO A 113 5.97 -8.07 7.40
C PRO A 113 4.88 -8.59 6.47
N LEU A 114 5.14 -8.54 5.16
CA LEU A 114 4.16 -8.82 4.11
C LEU A 114 3.58 -10.25 4.17
N HIS A 115 4.31 -11.22 4.73
CA HIS A 115 3.90 -12.62 4.82
C HIS A 115 2.73 -12.86 5.80
N LEU A 116 2.39 -11.88 6.65
CA LEU A 116 1.19 -11.90 7.51
C LEU A 116 -0.06 -11.32 6.83
N LEU A 117 0.10 -10.78 5.61
CA LEU A 117 -0.92 -10.10 4.82
C LEU A 117 -1.25 -10.87 3.53
N ASP A 118 -0.81 -12.12 3.47
CA ASP A 118 -1.12 -13.01 2.36
C ASP A 118 -1.68 -14.31 2.93
N SER A 119 -2.98 -14.28 3.22
CA SER A 119 -3.78 -15.49 3.23
C SER A 119 -3.87 -15.98 1.79
N THR A 120 -2.82 -16.66 1.33
CA THR A 120 -2.87 -17.48 0.12
C THR A 120 -3.75 -18.68 0.40
N ASP A 121 -5.06 -18.45 0.48
CA ASP A 121 -6.04 -19.49 0.20
C ASP A 121 -5.94 -19.76 -1.29
N THR A 122 -5.06 -20.71 -1.59
CA THR A 122 -4.92 -21.30 -2.91
C THR A 122 -6.14 -22.19 -3.09
N LEU A 123 -7.09 -21.76 -3.92
CA LEU A 123 -8.21 -22.57 -4.42
C LEU A 123 -8.05 -22.75 -5.93
#